data_AF-A0A7J6XEH0-F1
#
_entry.id   AF-A0A7J6XEH0-F1
#
_cell.length_a   1.000
_cell.length_b   1.000
_cell.length_c   1.000
_cell.angle_alpha   90.00
_cell.angle_beta   90.00
_cell.angle_gamma   90.00
#
_symmetry.space_group_name_H-M   'P 1'
#
loop_
_entity.id
_entity.type
_entity.pdbx_description
1 polymer ?
#
loop_
_entity_poly.entity_id
_entity_poly.type
_entity_poly.pdbx_seq_one_letter_code
_entity_poly.pdbx_strand_id
1 'polypeptide(L)'
;DSRLNNNSLTGQIPMSLTNVSALQVLDLSNNRLIGPVPDHGSFSLFTPISFANNLDLCGPVTGQPCPGSPPFSPPPPFVPPPPVSLICH
;
A
#
# COMPACT_ATOMS: atom_id res chain seq x y z
N ASP A 1 14.53 5.71 13.43
CA ASP A 1 13.53 4.81 14.05
C ASP A 1 12.46 5.72 14.63
N SER A 2 11.21 5.54 14.22
CA SER A 2 10.06 6.34 14.68
C SER A 2 8.96 5.38 15.15
N ARG A 3 8.82 5.25 16.46
CA ARG A 3 7.78 4.41 17.07
C ARG A 3 6.74 5.30 17.74
N LEU A 4 5.55 5.35 17.16
CA LEU A 4 4.39 6.07 17.67
C LEU A 4 3.21 5.12 17.92
N ASN A 5 3.49 3.86 18.18
CA ASN A 5 2.48 2.88 18.49
C ASN A 5 1.77 3.19 19.82
N ASN A 6 0.54 2.69 19.99
CA ASN A 6 -0.30 2.89 21.18
C ASN A 6 -0.59 4.36 21.49
N ASN A 7 -0.83 5.15 20.45
CA ASN A 7 -1.26 6.53 20.60
C ASN A 7 -2.70 6.68 20.09
N SER A 8 -3.25 7.88 20.25
CA SER A 8 -4.57 8.20 19.69
C SER A 8 -4.43 9.06 18.44
N LEU A 9 -3.41 8.81 17.61
CA LEU A 9 -3.20 9.55 16.37
C LEU A 9 -4.37 9.29 15.43
N THR A 10 -4.93 10.37 14.88
CA THR A 10 -6.06 10.36 13.96
C THR A 10 -5.70 11.05 12.66
N GLY A 11 -6.46 10.77 11.61
CA GLY A 11 -6.27 11.36 10.30
C GLY A 11 -5.47 10.46 9.36
N GLN A 12 -5.13 11.00 8.20
CA GLN A 12 -4.47 10.23 7.14
C GLN A 12 -2.96 10.22 7.30
N ILE A 13 -2.33 9.14 6.86
CA ILE A 13 -0.88 9.08 6.76
C ILE A 13 -0.45 10.02 5.62
N PRO A 14 0.35 11.07 5.89
CA PRO A 14 0.73 12.02 4.86
C PRO A 14 1.63 11.35 3.82
N MET A 15 1.30 11.50 2.53
CA MET A 15 2.10 10.94 1.45
C MET A 15 3.54 11.47 1.43
N SER A 16 3.79 12.68 1.95
CA SER A 16 5.14 13.22 2.10
C SER A 16 6.07 12.33 2.95
N LEU A 17 5.52 11.51 3.85
CA LEU A 17 6.29 10.58 4.66
C LEU A 17 6.92 9.45 3.82
N THR A 18 6.36 9.15 2.64
CA THR A 18 6.91 8.16 1.70
C THR A 18 8.25 8.56 1.10
N ASN A 19 8.52 9.86 1.07
CA ASN A 19 9.71 10.43 0.45
C ASN A 19 10.88 10.59 1.43
N VAL A 20 10.67 10.18 2.69
CA VAL A 20 11.70 10.23 3.72
C VAL A 20 12.49 8.93 3.70
N SER A 21 13.59 8.91 2.95
CA SER A 21 14.49 7.74 2.81
C SER A 21 15.26 7.39 4.09
N ALA A 22 15.24 8.26 5.11
CA ALA A 22 15.98 8.05 6.36
C ALA A 22 15.23 7.17 7.39
N LEU A 23 13.96 6.88 7.16
CA LEU A 23 13.13 6.09 8.08
C LEU A 23 13.41 4.59 7.92
N GLN A 24 14.20 4.03 8.82
CA GLN A 24 14.50 2.58 8.87
C GLN A 24 13.43 1.76 9.62
N VAL A 25 12.74 2.38 10.58
CA VAL A 25 11.74 1.73 11.41
C VAL A 25 10.57 2.69 11.59
N LEU A 26 9.36 2.21 11.30
CA LEU A 26 8.11 2.91 11.53
C LEU A 26 7.15 1.96 12.25
N ASP A 27 6.60 2.38 13.38
CA ASP A 27 5.56 1.64 14.08
C ASP A 27 4.43 2.62 14.46
N LEU A 28 3.30 2.52 13.76
CA LEU A 28 2.08 3.29 13.95
C LEU A 28 0.95 2.38 14.45
N SER A 29 1.26 1.18 14.92
CA SER A 29 0.27 0.22 15.37
C SER A 29 -0.55 0.75 16.54
N ASN A 30 -1.79 0.31 16.70
CA ASN A 30 -2.68 0.74 17.77
C ASN A 30 -2.88 2.26 17.79
N ASN A 31 -3.32 2.81 16.67
CA ASN A 31 -3.74 4.20 16.52
C ASN A 31 -5.13 4.25 15.86
N ARG A 32 -5.62 5.45 15.53
CA ARG A 32 -6.89 5.69 14.84
C ARG A 32 -6.67 6.36 13.49
N LEU A 33 -5.63 5.94 12.78
CA LEU A 33 -5.30 6.44 11.45
C LEU A 33 -6.33 5.93 10.44
N ILE A 34 -6.62 6.75 9.43
CA ILE A 34 -7.65 6.49 8.42
C ILE A 34 -7.10 6.62 7.00
N GLY A 35 -7.73 5.95 6.04
CA GLY A 35 -7.45 6.12 4.61
C GLY A 35 -6.33 5.22 4.07
N PRO A 36 -5.83 5.51 2.86
CA PRO A 36 -4.90 4.64 2.17
C PRO A 36 -3.50 4.66 2.80
N VAL A 37 -2.95 3.48 3.05
CA VAL A 37 -1.53 3.29 3.35
C VAL A 37 -0.76 3.35 2.03
N PRO A 38 0.21 4.26 1.88
CA PRO A 38 1.03 4.31 0.68
C PRO A 38 1.85 3.01 0.54
N ASP A 39 1.87 2.45 -0.66
CA ASP A 39 2.63 1.23 -1.00
C ASP A 39 4.03 1.53 -1.57
N HIS A 40 4.37 2.82 -1.74
CA HIS A 40 5.58 3.25 -2.45
C HIS A 40 6.64 3.87 -1.54
N GLY A 41 7.88 3.93 -2.04
CA GLY A 41 9.01 4.54 -1.34
C GLY A 41 9.39 3.77 -0.07
N SER A 42 9.69 4.49 1.01
CA SER A 42 10.09 3.88 2.30
C SER A 42 8.99 3.02 2.91
N PHE A 43 7.72 3.23 2.54
CA PHE A 43 6.60 2.47 3.09
C PHE A 43 6.54 1.03 2.60
N SER A 44 7.10 0.76 1.41
CA SER A 44 7.24 -0.59 0.88
C SER A 44 8.19 -1.46 1.74
N LEU A 45 9.05 -0.83 2.55
CA LEU A 45 9.98 -1.52 3.45
C LEU A 45 9.35 -1.86 4.81
N PHE A 46 8.18 -1.31 5.14
CA PHE A 46 7.53 -1.56 6.42
C PHE A 46 6.54 -2.71 6.32
N THR A 47 6.44 -3.45 7.42
CA THR A 47 5.54 -4.60 7.51
C THR A 47 4.11 -4.16 7.84
N PRO A 48 3.10 -4.97 7.47
CA PRO A 48 1.70 -4.72 7.87
C PRO A 48 1.51 -4.52 9.38
N ILE A 49 2.38 -5.14 10.17
CA ILE A 49 2.37 -5.10 11.64
C ILE A 49 2.57 -3.66 12.13
N SER A 50 3.36 -2.86 11.43
CA SER A 50 3.59 -1.44 11.72
C SER A 50 2.31 -0.58 11.61
N PHE A 51 1.27 -1.08 10.95
CA PHE A 51 0.00 -0.38 10.76
C PHE A 51 -1.17 -1.12 11.43
N ALA A 52 -0.88 -2.20 12.17
CA ALA A 52 -1.88 -3.04 12.81
C ALA A 52 -2.77 -2.24 13.78
N ASN A 53 -3.99 -2.70 13.97
CA ASN A 53 -4.95 -2.10 14.90
C ASN A 53 -5.25 -0.61 14.60
N ASN A 54 -5.29 -0.25 13.31
CA ASN A 54 -5.89 0.97 12.78
C ASN A 54 -7.04 0.56 11.86
N LEU A 55 -8.28 0.61 12.37
CA LEU A 55 -9.46 -0.01 11.73
C LEU A 55 -9.82 0.60 10.37
N ASP A 56 -9.54 1.88 10.19
CA ASP A 56 -9.93 2.64 9.00
C ASP A 56 -8.81 2.76 7.96
N LEU A 57 -7.70 2.03 8.14
CA LEU A 57 -6.63 1.95 7.15
C LEU A 57 -6.96 0.93 6.06
N CYS A 58 -6.69 1.32 4.83
CA CYS A 58 -6.88 0.48 3.65
C CYS A 58 -5.64 0.53 2.74
N GLY A 59 -5.49 -0.43 1.85
CA GLY A 59 -4.40 -0.54 0.89
C GLY A 59 -3.83 -1.95 0.81
N PRO A 60 -2.89 -2.19 -0.13
CA PRO A 60 -2.23 -3.48 -0.31
C PRO A 60 -1.51 -3.96 0.95
N VAL A 61 -0.90 -3.03 1.69
CA VAL A 61 -0.12 -3.30 2.90
C VAL A 61 -1.00 -3.78 4.06
N THR A 62 -2.25 -3.32 4.15
CA THR A 62 -3.20 -3.74 5.19
C THR A 62 -4.09 -4.91 4.74
N GLY A 63 -4.07 -5.26 3.46
CA GLY A 63 -4.96 -6.27 2.89
C GLY A 63 -6.44 -5.84 2.84
N GLN A 64 -6.75 -4.58 3.16
CA GLN A 64 -8.10 -4.01 3.12
C GLN A 64 -8.26 -3.14 1.87
N PRO A 65 -9.19 -3.42 0.95
CA PRO A 65 -9.45 -2.53 -0.18
C PRO A 65 -10.03 -1.19 0.28
N CYS A 66 -9.59 -0.09 -0.33
CA CYS A 66 -10.08 1.25 0.03
C CYS A 66 -11.49 1.51 -0.51
N PRO A 67 -12.38 2.17 0.26
CA PRO A 67 -13.71 2.51 -0.24
C PRO A 67 -13.59 3.48 -1.43
N GLY A 68 -14.20 3.11 -2.56
CA GLY A 68 -14.14 3.90 -3.79
C GLY A 68 -12.97 3.58 -4.72
N SER A 69 -12.05 2.67 -4.36
CA SER A 69 -11.14 2.10 -5.36
C SER A 69 -11.94 1.25 -6.34
N PRO A 70 -11.72 1.34 -7.66
CA PRO A 70 -12.28 0.36 -8.58
C PRO A 70 -11.89 -1.04 -8.07
N PRO A 71 -12.78 -2.04 -8.16
CA PRO A 71 -12.40 -3.41 -7.83
C PRO A 71 -11.10 -3.69 -8.57
N PHE A 72 -10.06 -4.18 -7.86
CA PHE A 72 -8.76 -4.53 -8.44
C PHE A 72 -9.04 -5.13 -9.80
N SER A 73 -8.72 -4.37 -10.86
CA SER A 73 -8.98 -4.81 -12.22
C SER A 73 -8.36 -6.19 -12.30
N PRO A 74 -9.12 -7.26 -12.63
CA PRO A 74 -8.50 -8.56 -12.81
C PRO A 74 -7.31 -8.36 -13.76
N PRO A 75 -6.16 -9.00 -13.49
CA PRO A 75 -5.02 -8.89 -14.40
C PRO A 75 -5.55 -9.14 -15.81
N PRO A 76 -5.22 -8.28 -16.81
CA PRO A 76 -5.75 -8.43 -18.15
C PRO A 76 -5.55 -9.89 -18.57
N PRO A 77 -6.57 -10.56 -19.16
CA PRO A 77 -6.39 -11.91 -19.63
C PRO A 77 -5.15 -11.92 -20.51
N PHE A 78 -4.23 -12.85 -20.24
CA PHE A 78 -3.00 -13.00 -21.00
C PHE A 78 -3.39 -13.09 -22.48
N VAL A 79 -3.24 -12.01 -23.23
CA VAL A 79 -3.50 -12.00 -24.66
C VAL A 79 -2.29 -12.73 -25.25
N PRO A 80 -2.45 -13.98 -25.74
CA PRO A 80 -1.34 -14.63 -26.42
C PRO A 80 -0.91 -13.70 -27.58
N PRO A 81 0.40 -13.52 -27.80
CA PRO A 81 0.86 -12.74 -28.94
C PRO A 81 0.21 -13.28 -30.21
N PRO A 82 -0.16 -12.41 -31.18
CA PRO A 82 -0.72 -12.87 -32.44
C PRO A 82 0.21 -13.94 -33.01
N PRO A 83 -0.31 -15.03 -33.60
CA PRO A 83 0.53 -15.94 -34.33
C PRO A 83 1.29 -15.08 -35.34
N VAL A 84 2.61 -15.03 -35.22
CA VAL A 84 3.46 -14.48 -36.26
C VAL A 84 3.05 -15.23 -37.52
N SER A 85 2.31 -14.55 -38.39
CA SER A 85 2.08 -15.04 -39.74
C SER A 85 3.47 -15.24 -40.31
N LEU A 86 3.87 -16.51 -40.37
CA LEU A 86 5.00 -16.95 -41.13
C LEU A 86 4.66 -16.60 -42.58
N ILE A 87 4.99 -15.37 -42.98
CA ILE A 87 5.00 -15.00 -44.39
C ILE A 87 6.21 -15.75 -44.94
N CYS A 88 5.98 -17.01 -45.31
CA CYS A 88 6.82 -17.71 -46.25
C CYS A 88 6.42 -17.27 -47.65
N HIS A 89 7.10 -16.25 -48.17
CA HIS A 89 7.62 -16.17 -49.54
C HIS A 89 8.54 -14.95 -49.66
#